data_AF-A0AAD5IL69-F1
#
_entry.id   AF-A0AAD5IL69-F1
#
_cell.length_a   1.000
_cell.length_b   1.000
_cell.length_c   1.000
_cell.angle_alpha   90.00
_cell.angle_beta   90.00
_cell.angle_gamma   90.00
#
_symmetry.space_group_name_H-M   'P 1'
#
loop_
_entity.id
_entity.type
_entity.pdbx_description
1 polymer ?
#
loop_
_entity_poly.entity_id
_entity_poly.type
_entity_poly.pdbx_seq_one_letter_code
_entity_poly.pdbx_strand_id
1 'polypeptide(L)'
;MVDDLSKEGKLWNCMAVWDVSPSMKGTPMEVAVALGILVSELSEDPWKGKLITFSETPELQNVEGDDLKSKAKFLRFMDWVLTLIFKKCLTEFLKWPWKGI
;
A
#
# COMPACT_ATOMS: atom_id res chain seq x y z
N MET A 1 13.44 -0.37 -13.72
CA MET A 1 12.68 -1.47 -13.07
C MET A 1 11.18 -1.19 -13.06
N VAL A 2 10.68 -0.17 -12.36
CA VAL A 2 9.24 0.18 -12.37
C VAL A 2 8.80 0.59 -13.78
N ASP A 3 9.57 1.43 -14.45
CA ASP A 3 9.33 1.81 -15.85
C ASP A 3 9.39 0.62 -16.82
N ASP A 4 10.19 -0.40 -16.50
CA ASP A 4 10.33 -1.58 -17.35
C ASP A 4 9.15 -2.53 -17.15
N LEU A 5 8.70 -2.71 -15.91
CA LEU A 5 7.48 -3.48 -15.58
C LEU A 5 6.22 -2.80 -16.12
N SER A 6 6.15 -1.47 -16.05
CA SER A 6 5.04 -0.68 -16.61
C SER A 6 4.90 -0.85 -18.13
N LYS A 7 6.01 -1.13 -18.84
CA LYS A 7 5.98 -1.44 -20.29
C LYS A 7 5.44 -2.84 -20.59
N GLU A 8 5.68 -3.80 -19.69
CA GLU A 8 5.15 -5.18 -19.82
C GLU A 8 3.67 -5.25 -19.46
N GLY A 9 3.20 -4.37 -18.57
CA GLY A 9 1.80 -4.23 -18.23
C GLY A 9 1.60 -3.54 -16.89
N LYS A 10 0.44 -2.90 -16.72
CA LYS A 10 0.05 -2.27 -15.47
C LYS A 10 -0.93 -3.14 -14.70
N LEU A 11 -0.95 -2.97 -13.38
CA LEU A 11 -1.88 -3.67 -12.51
C LEU A 11 -3.22 -2.94 -12.49
N TRP A 12 -4.13 -3.37 -13.36
CA TRP A 12 -5.51 -2.89 -13.38
C TRP A 12 -6.22 -3.33 -12.09
N ASN A 13 -6.87 -2.40 -11.40
CA ASN A 13 -7.65 -2.63 -10.16
C ASN A 13 -6.92 -3.35 -9.01
N CYS A 14 -5.60 -3.21 -8.91
CA CYS A 14 -4.83 -3.74 -7.79
C CYS A 14 -4.56 -2.66 -6.75
N MET A 15 -4.61 -3.05 -5.48
CA MET A 15 -4.31 -2.19 -4.34
C MET A 15 -3.32 -2.88 -3.41
N ALA A 16 -2.33 -2.12 -2.96
CA ALA A 16 -1.37 -2.57 -1.96
C ALA A 16 -1.99 -2.48 -0.56
N VAL A 17 -2.04 -3.61 0.15
CA VAL A 17 -2.47 -3.70 1.56
C VAL A 17 -1.35 -4.34 2.36
N TRP A 18 -0.87 -3.67 3.41
CA TRP A 18 0.28 -4.16 4.18
C TRP A 18 -0.08 -4.49 5.62
N ASP A 19 0.35 -5.68 6.05
CA ASP A 19 0.40 -6.02 7.46
C ASP A 19 1.50 -5.20 8.15
N VAL A 20 1.14 -4.52 9.25
CA VAL A 20 2.05 -3.74 10.10
C VAL A 20 2.08 -4.26 11.52
N SER A 21 1.65 -5.51 11.71
CA SER A 21 1.69 -6.20 12.99
C SER A 21 3.10 -6.29 13.56
N PRO A 22 3.23 -6.48 14.89
CA PRO A 22 4.53 -6.65 15.54
C PRO A 22 5.41 -7.75 14.94
N SER A 23 4.82 -8.79 14.32
CA SER A 23 5.57 -9.86 13.64
C SER A 23 6.27 -9.41 12.37
N MET A 24 5.92 -8.27 11.80
CA MET A 24 6.55 -7.73 10.61
C MET A 24 7.91 -7.07 10.90
N LYS A 25 8.33 -6.96 12.17
CA LYS A 25 9.60 -6.32 12.55
C LYS A 25 10.81 -6.96 11.85
N GLY A 26 11.69 -6.12 11.31
CA GLY A 26 12.92 -6.55 10.63
C GLY A 26 12.72 -6.72 9.12
N THR A 27 13.29 -7.77 8.54
CA THR A 27 13.24 -8.04 7.08
C THR A 27 11.82 -8.07 6.49
N PRO A 28 10.79 -8.63 7.15
CA PRO A 28 9.44 -8.65 6.59
C PRO A 28 8.87 -7.23 6.33
N MET A 29 9.12 -6.27 7.22
CA MET A 29 8.73 -4.87 7.04
C MET A 29 9.43 -4.26 5.82
N GLU A 30 10.73 -4.50 5.67
CA GLU A 30 11.51 -3.98 4.54
C GLU A 30 10.99 -4.50 3.19
N VAL A 31 10.62 -5.78 3.15
CA VAL A 31 10.02 -6.39 1.96
C VAL A 31 8.62 -5.83 1.71
N ALA A 32 7.79 -5.65 2.74
CA ALA A 32 6.45 -5.09 2.62
C ALA A 32 6.48 -3.65 2.09
N VAL A 33 7.39 -2.81 2.61
CA VAL A 33 7.60 -1.44 2.12
C VAL A 33 8.03 -1.44 0.66
N ALA A 34 8.99 -2.28 0.27
CA ALA A 34 9.49 -2.33 -1.10
C ALA A 34 8.41 -2.80 -2.11
N LEU A 35 7.73 -3.92 -1.80
CA LEU A 35 6.63 -4.44 -2.62
C LEU A 35 5.47 -3.46 -2.67
N GLY A 36 5.23 -2.78 -1.57
CA GLY A 36 4.20 -1.81 -1.43
C GLY A 36 4.34 -0.60 -2.33
N ILE A 37 5.53 0.00 -2.35
CA ILE A 37 5.86 1.08 -3.28
C ILE A 37 5.72 0.58 -4.71
N LEU A 38 6.27 -0.60 -5.02
CA LEU A 38 6.21 -1.19 -6.36
C LEU A 38 4.76 -1.37 -6.85
N VAL A 39 3.90 -1.99 -6.04
CA VAL A 39 2.48 -2.20 -6.41
C VAL A 39 1.78 -0.85 -6.54
N SER A 40 1.99 0.09 -5.62
CA SER A 40 1.36 1.41 -5.70
C SER A 40 1.74 2.18 -6.96
N GLU A 41 2.98 2.04 -7.46
CA GLU A 41 3.44 2.71 -8.67
C GLU A 41 2.99 2.02 -9.96
N LEU A 42 2.83 0.69 -9.93
CA LEU A 42 2.33 -0.11 -11.05
C LEU A 42 0.79 -0.12 -11.17
N SER A 43 0.08 0.23 -10.09
CA SER A 43 -1.36 0.40 -10.09
C SER A 43 -1.80 1.61 -10.91
N GLU A 44 -2.97 1.51 -11.53
CA GLU A 44 -3.63 2.62 -12.22
C GLU A 44 -4.57 3.41 -11.29
N ASP A 45 -5.08 4.53 -11.80
CA ASP A 45 -6.09 5.31 -11.08
C ASP A 45 -7.34 4.44 -10.79
N PRO A 46 -7.97 4.58 -9.61
CA PRO A 46 -7.74 5.60 -8.58
C PRO A 46 -6.70 5.23 -7.51
N TRP A 47 -5.96 4.12 -7.68
CA TRP A 47 -5.09 3.52 -6.66
C TRP A 47 -3.61 3.85 -6.84
N LYS A 48 -3.25 4.43 -7.97
CA LYS A 48 -1.89 4.86 -8.27
C LYS A 48 -1.32 5.73 -7.15
N GLY A 49 -0.16 5.34 -6.63
CA GLY A 49 0.55 6.03 -5.55
C GLY A 49 -0.15 5.96 -4.19
N LYS A 50 -1.12 5.05 -4.01
CA LYS A 50 -1.85 4.87 -2.76
C LYS A 50 -1.63 3.50 -2.16
N LEU A 51 -1.80 3.41 -0.85
CA LEU A 51 -1.78 2.17 -0.08
C LEU A 51 -2.83 2.20 1.01
N ILE A 52 -3.25 1.02 1.44
CA ILE A 52 -4.09 0.87 2.63
C ILE A 52 -3.28 0.23 3.75
N THR A 53 -3.33 0.86 4.91
CA THR A 53 -2.72 0.34 6.13
C THR A 53 -3.64 -0.72 6.75
N PHE A 54 -3.06 -1.84 7.16
CA PHE A 54 -3.83 -2.88 7.84
C PHE A 54 -3.93 -2.59 9.34
N SER A 55 -4.96 -1.83 9.72
CA SER A 55 -5.22 -1.46 11.11
C SER A 55 -6.73 -1.56 11.45
N GLU A 56 -7.09 -1.27 12.70
CA GLU A 56 -8.50 -1.20 13.14
C GLU A 56 -9.29 -0.11 12.41
N THR A 57 -8.61 0.92 11.91
CA THR A 57 -9.16 1.99 11.08
C THR A 57 -8.35 2.03 9.78
N PRO A 58 -8.69 1.19 8.79
CA PRO A 58 -7.97 1.17 7.52
C PRO A 58 -8.07 2.55 6.87
N GLU A 59 -6.92 3.17 6.63
CA GLU A 59 -6.84 4.49 6.00
C GLU A 59 -6.14 4.36 4.65
N LEU A 60 -6.70 5.05 3.65
CA LEU A 60 -6.07 5.20 2.35
C LEU A 60 -5.01 6.30 2.45
N GLN A 61 -3.76 5.89 2.37
CA GLN A 61 -2.59 6.76 2.49
C GLN A 61 -2.02 7.03 1.10
N ASN A 62 -1.71 8.29 0.81
CA ASN A 62 -0.97 8.67 -0.38
C ASN A 62 0.53 8.57 -0.06
N VAL A 63 1.28 7.86 -0.89
CA VAL A 63 2.73 7.72 -0.72
C VAL A 63 3.41 9.03 -1.09
N GLU A 64 4.02 9.69 -0.12
CA GLU A 64 4.76 10.93 -0.33
C GLU A 64 6.26 10.70 -0.53
N GLY A 65 6.88 11.52 -1.38
CA GLY A 65 8.31 11.53 -1.64
C GLY A 65 8.67 11.43 -3.13
N ASP A 66 9.76 12.09 -3.51
CA ASP A 66 10.19 12.18 -4.91
C ASP A 66 11.02 10.97 -5.36
N ASP A 67 11.69 10.31 -4.43
CA ASP A 67 12.58 9.18 -4.67
C ASP A 67 12.23 7.97 -3.78
N LEU A 68 12.70 6.79 -4.16
CA LEU A 68 12.42 5.53 -3.46
C LEU A 68 12.82 5.59 -1.97
N LYS A 69 13.92 6.27 -1.63
CA LYS A 69 14.40 6.38 -0.25
C LYS A 69 13.47 7.28 0.57
N SER A 70 13.01 8.38 -0.01
CA SER A 70 12.05 9.31 0.59
C SER A 70 10.69 8.62 0.81
N LYS A 71 10.19 7.88 -0.19
CA LYS A 71 8.96 7.07 -0.07
C LYS A 71 9.10 5.98 0.99
N ALA A 72 10.18 5.21 0.97
CA ALA A 72 10.43 4.18 1.98
C ALA A 72 10.55 4.77 3.39
N LYS A 73 11.14 5.98 3.52
CA LYS A 73 11.20 6.68 4.80
C LYS A 73 9.82 7.12 5.27
N PHE A 74 9.02 7.74 4.40
CA PHE A 74 7.64 8.12 4.71
C PHE A 74 6.85 6.94 5.29
N LEU A 75 6.95 5.79 4.65
CA LEU A 75 6.27 4.57 5.07
C LEU A 75 6.81 4.02 6.39
N ARG A 76 8.13 3.94 6.58
CA ARG A 76 8.70 3.42 7.84
C ARG A 76 8.32 4.26 9.06
N PHE A 77 8.12 5.56 8.88
CA PHE A 77 7.85 6.51 9.96
C PHE A 77 6.39 7.00 10.00
N MET A 78 5.51 6.44 9.17
CA MET A 78 4.09 6.67 9.29
C MET A 78 3.60 6.11 10.63
N ASP A 79 2.71 6.83 11.33
CA ASP A 79 2.12 6.36 12.58
C ASP A 79 1.13 5.22 12.27
N TRP A 80 1.62 3.99 12.33
CA TRP A 80 0.82 2.79 12.12
C TRP A 80 0.04 2.44 13.38
N VAL A 81 -1.30 2.42 13.32
CA VAL A 81 -2.14 1.90 14.40
C VAL A 81 -2.04 0.37 14.42
N LEU A 82 -1.44 -0.20 15.47
CA LEU A 82 -0.98 -1.60 15.59
C LEU A 82 -2.05 -2.67 15.83
N THR A 83 -3.33 -2.42 15.51
CA THR A 83 -4.43 -3.32 15.86
C THR A 83 -4.92 -4.13 14.64
N LEU A 84 -4.69 -5.45 14.65
CA LEU A 84 -4.99 -6.39 13.55
C LEU A 84 -6.49 -6.77 13.47
N ILE A 85 -7.23 -6.33 12.43
CA ILE A 85 -8.53 -6.92 12.08
C ILE A 85 -8.71 -7.04 10.55
N PHE A 86 -8.31 -8.19 9.98
CA PHE A 86 -8.48 -8.53 8.55
C PHE A 86 -9.91 -8.33 8.04
N LYS A 87 -10.89 -8.81 8.82
CA LYS A 87 -12.31 -8.74 8.46
C LYS A 87 -12.80 -7.30 8.29
N LYS A 88 -12.29 -6.36 9.10
CA LYS A 88 -12.71 -4.96 9.07
C LYS A 88 -12.09 -4.24 7.89
N CYS A 89 -10.82 -4.47 7.60
CA CYS A 89 -10.16 -3.98 6.39
C CYS A 89 -10.90 -4.40 5.11
N LEU A 90 -11.26 -5.68 5.00
CA LEU A 90 -12.03 -6.18 3.85
C LEU A 90 -13.43 -5.54 3.77
N THR A 91 -14.07 -5.33 4.92
CA THR A 91 -15.40 -4.71 4.97
C THR A 91 -15.38 -3.25 4.55
N GLU A 92 -14.39 -2.46 5.00
CA GLU A 92 -14.22 -1.07 4.55
C GLU A 92 -13.80 -0.97 3.09
N PHE A 93 -12.94 -1.88 2.62
CA PHE A 93 -12.58 -1.98 1.21
C PHE A 93 -13.81 -2.23 0.32
N LEU A 94 -14.73 -3.10 0.74
CA LEU A 94 -15.98 -3.37 0.01
C LEU A 94 -16.98 -2.20 0.04
N LYS A 95 -16.87 -1.29 1.03
CA LYS A 95 -17.69 -0.07 1.10
C LYS A 95 -17.16 1.06 0.21
N TRP A 96 -15.88 1.02 -0.18
CA TRP A 96 -15.34 2.03 -1.06
C TRP A 96 -16.09 1.97 -2.39
N PRO A 97 -16.63 3.10 -2.88
CA PRO A 97 -17.38 3.11 -4.12
C PRO A 97 -16.41 2.73 -5.25
N TRP A 98 -16.59 1.53 -5.79
CA TRP A 98 -16.06 1.10 -7.09
C TRP A 98 -16.72 1.86 -8.26
N LYS A 99 -17.04 3.15 -8.05
CA LYS A 99 -17.62 4.01 -9.06
C LYS A 99 -16.55 4.27 -10.11
N GLY A 100 -16.57 3.47 -11.18
CA GLY A 100 -15.65 3.60 -12.30
C GLY A 100 -15.20 2.29 -12.94
N ILE A 101 -15.68 1.12 -12.52
CA ILE A 101 -15.64 -0.10 -13.34
C ILE A 101 -16.91 -0.15 -14.20
#